data_AF-A0A970JQ95-F1
#
_entry.id   AF-A0A970JQ95-F1
#
_cell.length_a   1.000
_cell.length_b   1.000
_cell.length_c   1.000
_cell.angle_alpha   90.00
_cell.angle_beta   90.00
_cell.angle_gamma   90.00
#
_symmetry.space_group_name_H-M   'P 1'
#
loop_
_entity.id
_entity.type
_entity.pdbx_description
1 polymer ?
#
loop_
_entity_poly.entity_id
_entity_poly.type
_entity_poly.pdbx_seq_one_letter_code
_entity_poly.pdbx_strand_id
1 'polypeptide(L)'
;MKRHSQAAHIRLIVAAMAFLFMCTGESVPVAAASPASATGALPPLFISPHVDGYLPRSALSKFYTYDAAAPLDDEVRLLDSNEWFDHYEVSFQCEGETVYAHYLVPLSARSEPVPCVLALHAAFVTEEQFLPMAAHFAKHGLAVLLQSLPYHHRRSITPNVPMLDGTAFVMGGPERVRDNVRRAVVEARRALDWLATRQEVDHARISIAGASLGGIVSSICFKMDTRLASAALIATGSGLAGVVRSGTFKPLELARQVFVSDLVGWGDYGEVMAPVEPARLPDDHPRPVFMLNATADELMHYQEALDHFRSYSQATQVWCDSSHFLPAHAAQMITCDFLIRTLIPQAVGPALDAGGWHFAELVRQPIPGENRLWVDLEVSRGAGARAGAAGGSDGGRGGDSGGSRPLQHALGVPLLNKLTPMVVVSRATLDATGHGLDELAQLPAILYVTEDDSDDEYQAALAYFDAMELGGTPNPAVYRVNRVARVDRLTARGELGSVTYSITRSYPSFQELMRMLKLAIDIDTLKPIPTLPTISRGAWSTWVEPPTP
;
A
#
# COMPACT_ATOMS: atom_id res chain seq x y z
N MET A 1 23.16 -39.99 -20.79
CA MET A 1 23.24 -39.10 -19.61
C MET A 1 23.19 -37.59 -19.91
N LYS A 2 23.61 -37.07 -21.09
CA LYS A 2 23.48 -35.63 -21.42
C LYS A 2 22.14 -35.17 -22.04
N ARG A 3 21.25 -36.09 -22.44
CA ARG A 3 19.94 -35.75 -23.07
C ARG A 3 18.75 -35.66 -22.10
N HIS A 4 18.87 -36.15 -20.86
CA HIS A 4 17.76 -36.09 -19.89
C HIS A 4 17.74 -34.80 -19.06
N SER A 5 18.88 -34.11 -18.86
CA SER A 5 18.89 -32.81 -18.16
C SER A 5 18.39 -31.64 -19.01
N GLN A 6 18.56 -31.71 -20.34
CA GLN A 6 18.01 -30.71 -21.27
C GLN A 6 16.47 -30.79 -21.36
N ALA A 7 15.89 -31.98 -21.27
CA ALA A 7 14.42 -32.15 -21.31
C ALA A 7 13.73 -31.62 -20.04
N ALA A 8 14.38 -31.71 -18.87
CA ALA A 8 13.88 -31.12 -17.62
C ALA A 8 13.99 -29.58 -17.62
N HIS A 9 15.10 -29.03 -18.14
CA HIS A 9 15.27 -27.59 -18.31
C HIS A 9 14.27 -26.98 -19.30
N ILE A 10 14.02 -27.65 -20.43
CA ILE A 10 13.06 -27.17 -21.44
C ILE A 10 11.62 -27.20 -20.90
N ARG A 11 11.25 -28.17 -20.06
CA ARG A 11 9.90 -28.26 -19.47
C ARG A 11 9.66 -27.22 -18.36
N LEU A 12 10.69 -26.88 -17.58
CA LEU A 12 10.62 -25.81 -16.57
C LEU A 12 10.52 -24.43 -17.24
N ILE A 13 11.23 -24.22 -18.36
CA ILE A 13 11.12 -23.02 -19.19
C ILE A 13 9.71 -22.89 -19.79
N VAL A 14 9.10 -23.99 -20.25
CA VAL A 14 7.73 -23.98 -20.79
C VAL A 14 6.68 -23.68 -19.70
N ALA A 15 6.86 -24.17 -18.47
CA ALA A 15 5.98 -23.82 -17.34
C ALA A 15 6.13 -22.36 -16.88
N ALA A 16 7.36 -21.84 -16.87
CA ALA A 16 7.64 -20.42 -16.64
C ALA A 16 7.11 -19.52 -17.76
N MET A 17 7.17 -19.97 -19.02
CA MET A 17 6.57 -19.25 -20.16
C MET A 17 5.04 -19.26 -20.15
N ALA A 18 4.41 -20.32 -19.61
CA ALA A 18 2.96 -20.36 -19.40
C ALA A 18 2.51 -19.43 -18.25
N PHE A 19 3.34 -19.27 -17.22
CA PHE A 19 3.17 -18.23 -16.20
C PHE A 19 3.28 -16.82 -16.83
N LEU A 20 4.17 -16.61 -17.80
CA LEU A 20 4.34 -15.34 -18.53
C LEU A 20 3.20 -14.98 -19.49
N PHE A 21 2.65 -15.94 -20.24
CA PHE A 21 1.64 -15.64 -21.30
C PHE A 21 0.23 -15.35 -20.75
N MET A 22 -0.09 -15.77 -19.53
CA MET A 22 -1.44 -15.57 -18.95
C MET A 22 -1.58 -14.26 -18.18
N CYS A 23 -0.49 -13.59 -17.82
CA CYS A 23 -0.52 -12.26 -17.20
C CYS A 23 -0.88 -11.14 -18.20
N THR A 24 -0.93 -11.39 -19.52
CA THR A 24 -1.15 -10.37 -20.56
C THR A 24 -2.52 -10.41 -21.25
N GLY A 25 -3.48 -11.21 -20.77
CA GLY A 25 -4.88 -11.11 -21.21
C GLY A 25 -5.18 -11.48 -22.68
N GLU A 26 -4.26 -12.10 -23.43
CA GLU A 26 -4.54 -12.60 -24.78
C GLU A 26 -4.70 -14.12 -24.80
N SER A 27 -5.89 -14.58 -25.19
CA SER A 27 -6.24 -15.99 -25.32
C SER A 27 -5.65 -16.62 -26.59
N VAL A 28 -4.87 -17.69 -26.45
CA VAL A 28 -4.58 -18.61 -27.56
C VAL A 28 -5.61 -19.75 -27.54
N PRO A 29 -6.27 -20.09 -28.66
CA PRO A 29 -7.21 -21.21 -28.71
C PRO A 29 -6.43 -22.53 -28.69
N VAL A 30 -6.49 -23.25 -27.57
CA VAL A 30 -6.05 -24.65 -27.53
C VAL A 30 -7.23 -25.53 -27.91
N ALA A 31 -7.07 -26.27 -29.00
CA ALA A 31 -8.06 -27.21 -29.53
C ALA A 31 -8.44 -28.25 -28.47
N ALA A 32 -9.75 -28.43 -28.28
CA ALA A 32 -10.33 -29.38 -27.35
C ALA A 32 -9.95 -30.82 -27.74
N ALA A 33 -9.18 -31.48 -26.90
CA ALA A 33 -9.12 -32.94 -26.85
C ALA A 33 -10.06 -33.40 -25.72
N SER A 34 -11.00 -34.29 -26.05
CA SER A 34 -11.99 -34.82 -25.10
C SER A 34 -11.34 -35.47 -23.88
N PRO A 35 -11.86 -35.22 -22.65
CA PRO A 35 -11.38 -35.89 -21.46
C PRO A 35 -11.85 -37.34 -21.47
N ALA A 36 -10.91 -38.28 -21.49
CA ALA A 36 -11.18 -39.65 -21.09
C ALA A 36 -11.45 -39.68 -19.58
N SER A 37 -12.55 -40.34 -19.21
CA SER A 37 -13.00 -40.52 -17.83
C SER A 37 -11.98 -41.31 -17.01
N ALA A 38 -11.25 -40.62 -16.13
CA ALA A 38 -10.56 -41.22 -15.00
C ALA A 38 -11.28 -40.80 -13.71
N THR A 39 -12.28 -41.58 -13.33
CA THR A 39 -12.89 -41.55 -12.01
C THR A 39 -11.88 -42.09 -11.01
N GLY A 40 -11.09 -41.19 -10.42
CA GLY A 40 -10.19 -41.48 -9.31
C GLY A 40 -9.96 -40.18 -8.55
N ALA A 41 -10.85 -39.88 -7.60
CA ALA A 41 -10.61 -38.80 -6.65
C ALA A 41 -9.31 -39.13 -5.90
N LEU A 42 -8.27 -38.32 -6.12
CA LEU A 42 -7.07 -38.36 -5.27
C LEU A 42 -7.50 -37.97 -3.85
N PRO A 43 -7.05 -38.69 -2.81
CA PRO A 43 -7.39 -38.33 -1.45
C PRO A 43 -6.85 -36.92 -1.15
N PRO A 44 -7.55 -36.12 -0.33
CA PRO A 44 -6.99 -34.86 0.15
C PRO A 44 -5.72 -35.19 0.95
N LEU A 45 -4.57 -34.80 0.43
CA LEU A 45 -3.32 -34.76 1.18
C LEU A 45 -3.43 -33.63 2.21
N PHE A 46 -4.14 -33.91 3.32
CA PHE A 46 -3.98 -33.18 4.56
C PHE A 46 -2.60 -33.53 5.13
N ILE A 47 -1.56 -32.87 4.61
CA ILE A 47 -0.28 -32.81 5.29
C ILE A 47 -0.46 -31.78 6.41
N SER A 48 -0.24 -32.21 7.65
CA SER A 48 -0.33 -31.40 8.88
C SER A 48 0.35 -30.02 8.71
N PRO A 49 -0.21 -28.91 9.21
CA PRO A 49 0.31 -27.55 9.01
C PRO A 49 1.59 -27.23 9.79
N HIS A 50 2.12 -28.15 10.59
CA HIS A 50 3.33 -27.92 11.39
C HIS A 50 4.40 -28.93 11.00
N VAL A 51 5.46 -28.47 10.33
CA VAL A 51 6.77 -29.11 10.57
C VAL A 51 7.24 -28.50 11.89
N ASP A 52 7.46 -29.32 12.90
CA ASP A 52 7.74 -28.84 14.25
C ASP A 52 9.09 -28.12 14.34
N GLY A 53 9.08 -26.90 14.88
CA GLY A 53 10.28 -26.18 15.34
C GLY A 53 10.67 -24.96 14.51
N TYR A 54 11.05 -23.87 15.19
CA TYR A 54 11.78 -22.76 14.59
C TYR A 54 13.20 -23.20 14.21
N LEU A 55 13.75 -22.62 13.15
CA LEU A 55 15.17 -22.78 12.86
C LEU A 55 16.01 -22.18 13.99
N PRO A 56 17.12 -22.82 14.40
CA PRO A 56 17.99 -22.27 15.44
C PRO A 56 18.48 -20.87 15.07
N ARG A 57 18.40 -19.92 16.02
CA ARG A 57 18.83 -18.52 15.80
C ARG A 57 20.26 -18.40 15.28
N SER A 58 21.17 -19.29 15.71
CA SER A 58 22.56 -19.34 15.24
C SER A 58 22.67 -19.70 13.76
N ALA A 59 21.84 -20.63 13.26
CA ALA A 59 21.80 -21.00 11.85
C ALA A 59 21.26 -19.86 10.99
N LEU A 60 20.18 -19.21 11.43
CA LEU A 60 19.61 -18.03 10.76
C LEU A 60 20.60 -16.85 10.74
N SER A 61 21.27 -16.58 11.87
CA SER A 61 22.27 -15.51 11.95
C SER A 61 23.42 -15.75 10.97
N LYS A 62 23.90 -16.99 10.86
CA LYS A 62 24.91 -17.38 9.87
C LYS A 62 24.41 -17.21 8.44
N PHE A 63 23.17 -17.62 8.16
CA PHE A 63 22.56 -17.53 6.83
C PHE A 63 22.40 -16.08 6.34
N TYR A 64 22.02 -15.17 7.24
CA TYR A 64 21.88 -13.74 6.99
C TYR A 64 23.13 -12.93 7.36
N THR A 65 24.30 -13.55 7.55
CA THR A 65 25.54 -12.81 7.77
C THR A 65 25.91 -12.04 6.50
N TYR A 66 26.38 -10.80 6.67
CA TYR A 66 26.93 -9.93 5.63
C TYR A 66 27.97 -9.00 6.27
N ASP A 67 28.81 -8.36 5.44
CA ASP A 67 29.79 -7.38 5.93
C ASP A 67 29.17 -5.98 6.06
N ALA A 68 28.76 -5.62 7.28
CA ALA A 68 28.23 -4.29 7.57
C ALA A 68 29.30 -3.18 7.54
N ALA A 69 30.59 -3.53 7.63
CA ALA A 69 31.70 -2.58 7.62
C ALA A 69 32.24 -2.31 6.20
N ALA A 70 31.78 -3.05 5.20
CA ALA A 70 32.06 -2.74 3.80
C ALA A 70 31.72 -1.26 3.51
N PRO A 71 32.41 -0.58 2.58
CA PRO A 71 31.99 0.73 2.12
C PRO A 71 30.57 0.69 1.54
N LEU A 72 29.79 1.75 1.75
CA LEU A 72 28.48 1.91 1.11
C LEU A 72 28.63 2.38 -0.33
N ASP A 73 29.69 3.13 -0.65
CA ASP A 73 29.90 3.79 -1.95
C ASP A 73 28.58 4.42 -2.47
N ASP A 74 27.91 5.19 -1.60
CA ASP A 74 26.57 5.70 -1.85
C ASP A 74 26.56 6.97 -2.70
N GLU A 75 25.53 7.08 -3.55
CA GLU A 75 25.20 8.30 -4.28
C GLU A 75 23.79 8.76 -3.89
N VAL A 76 23.64 10.07 -3.65
CA VAL A 76 22.35 10.70 -3.32
C VAL A 76 22.14 11.88 -4.24
N ARG A 77 21.04 11.86 -4.99
CA ARG A 77 20.71 12.88 -6.00
C ARG A 77 19.29 13.39 -5.78
N LEU A 78 19.15 14.68 -5.53
CA LEU A 78 17.84 15.33 -5.47
C LEU A 78 17.17 15.23 -6.85
N LEU A 79 15.94 14.71 -6.88
CA LEU A 79 15.09 14.64 -8.07
C LEU A 79 14.20 15.87 -8.15
N ASP A 80 13.41 16.11 -7.09
CA ASP A 80 12.52 17.25 -6.97
C ASP A 80 12.25 17.61 -5.50
N SER A 81 11.57 18.73 -5.30
CA SER A 81 11.14 19.24 -4.00
C SER A 81 9.73 19.83 -4.14
N ASN A 82 8.92 19.69 -3.12
CA ASN A 82 7.61 20.34 -3.01
C ASN A 82 7.42 20.95 -1.62
N GLU A 83 6.20 21.38 -1.30
CA GLU A 83 5.87 22.01 -0.02
C GLU A 83 5.87 21.05 1.19
N TRP A 84 5.93 19.74 0.97
CA TRP A 84 5.91 18.71 2.02
C TRP A 84 7.23 17.98 2.20
N PHE A 85 7.97 17.69 1.13
CA PHE A 85 9.20 16.90 1.19
C PHE A 85 10.19 17.21 0.05
N ASP A 86 11.44 16.83 0.29
CA ASP A 86 12.49 16.70 -0.72
C ASP A 86 12.55 15.22 -1.19
N HIS A 87 12.61 14.97 -2.50
CA HIS A 87 12.65 13.63 -3.09
C HIS A 87 14.00 13.36 -3.73
N TYR A 88 14.67 12.30 -3.28
CA TYR A 88 15.98 11.89 -3.75
C TYR A 88 15.93 10.52 -4.42
N GLU A 89 16.85 10.31 -5.36
CA GLU A 89 17.32 9.01 -5.78
C GLU A 89 18.57 8.66 -4.98
N VAL A 90 18.63 7.43 -4.48
CA VAL A 90 19.74 6.91 -3.68
C VAL A 90 20.23 5.61 -4.32
N SER A 91 21.54 5.42 -4.33
CA SER A 91 22.14 4.10 -4.56
C SER A 91 23.24 3.81 -3.55
N PHE A 92 23.46 2.53 -3.24
CA PHE A 92 24.56 2.07 -2.38
C PHE A 92 24.92 0.60 -2.68
N GLN A 93 26.12 0.17 -2.31
CA GLN A 93 26.64 -1.16 -2.54
C GLN A 93 26.26 -2.15 -1.44
N CYS A 94 25.91 -3.37 -1.87
CA CYS A 94 25.63 -4.51 -1.01
C CYS A 94 26.13 -5.79 -1.69
N GLU A 95 27.12 -6.47 -1.10
CA GLU A 95 27.69 -7.74 -1.60
C GLU A 95 28.06 -7.73 -3.10
N GLY A 96 28.56 -6.60 -3.61
CA GLY A 96 28.96 -6.43 -5.01
C GLY A 96 27.82 -6.08 -5.97
N GLU A 97 26.62 -5.83 -5.46
CA GLU A 97 25.46 -5.36 -6.20
C GLU A 97 25.11 -3.93 -5.80
N THR A 98 24.64 -3.13 -6.75
CA THR A 98 24.10 -1.80 -6.48
C THR A 98 22.61 -1.90 -6.14
N VAL A 99 22.26 -1.40 -4.97
CA VAL A 99 20.88 -1.23 -4.50
C VAL A 99 20.43 0.18 -4.86
N TYR A 100 19.20 0.30 -5.38
CA TYR A 100 18.58 1.58 -5.75
C TYR A 100 17.37 1.82 -4.87
N ALA A 101 17.14 3.07 -4.50
CA ALA A 101 15.98 3.48 -3.71
C ALA A 101 15.54 4.91 -4.05
N HIS A 102 14.26 5.18 -3.82
CA HIS A 102 13.77 6.55 -3.64
C HIS A 102 13.81 6.91 -2.17
N TYR A 103 14.24 8.12 -1.84
CA TYR A 103 14.29 8.62 -0.47
C TYR A 103 13.50 9.93 -0.38
N LEU A 104 12.40 9.93 0.35
CA LEU A 104 11.54 11.09 0.54
C LEU A 104 11.76 11.60 1.96
N VAL A 105 12.15 12.87 2.09
CA VAL A 105 12.50 13.50 3.36
C VAL A 105 11.54 14.64 3.64
N PRO A 106 10.68 14.55 4.67
CA PRO A 106 9.74 15.62 5.00
C PRO A 106 10.49 16.91 5.36
N LEU A 107 9.92 18.07 5.01
CA LEU A 107 10.57 19.36 5.29
C LEU A 107 10.72 19.63 6.80
N SER A 108 9.93 18.98 7.64
CA SER A 108 10.08 19.02 9.11
C SER A 108 11.45 18.50 9.56
N ALA A 109 12.07 17.59 8.79
CA ALA A 109 13.39 17.04 9.08
C ALA A 109 14.53 18.07 9.05
N ARG A 110 14.26 19.28 8.51
CA ARG A 110 15.19 20.42 8.55
C ARG A 110 15.35 21.01 9.94
N SER A 111 14.38 20.79 10.83
CA SER A 111 14.40 21.32 12.19
C SER A 111 14.89 20.29 13.21
N GLU A 112 14.48 19.03 13.06
CA GLU A 112 14.85 17.93 13.95
C GLU A 112 14.79 16.58 13.23
N PRO A 113 15.53 15.55 13.70
CA PRO A 113 15.46 14.22 13.11
C PRO A 113 14.04 13.62 13.20
N VAL A 114 13.57 13.05 12.09
CA VAL A 114 12.22 12.48 11.96
C VAL A 114 12.25 10.95 11.96
N PRO A 115 11.14 10.27 12.33
CA PRO A 115 11.04 8.83 12.10
C PRO A 115 11.18 8.48 10.62
N CYS A 116 11.56 7.24 10.34
CA CYS A 116 11.74 6.74 8.98
C CYS A 116 11.04 5.40 8.76
N VAL A 117 10.61 5.17 7.51
CA VAL A 117 10.06 3.90 7.05
C VAL A 117 10.96 3.36 5.93
N LEU A 118 11.54 2.18 6.14
CA LEU A 118 12.11 1.38 5.05
C LEU A 118 10.95 0.67 4.35
N ALA A 119 10.66 1.04 3.11
CA ALA A 119 9.53 0.50 2.35
C ALA A 119 9.99 -0.46 1.25
N LEU A 120 9.36 -1.64 1.17
CA LEU A 120 9.62 -2.66 0.15
C LEU A 120 8.37 -2.92 -0.70
N HIS A 121 8.51 -2.75 -2.02
CA HIS A 121 7.41 -2.86 -2.96
C HIS A 121 6.98 -4.32 -3.25
N ALA A 122 5.78 -4.49 -3.82
CA ALA A 122 5.27 -5.79 -4.27
C ALA A 122 6.04 -6.32 -5.50
N ALA A 123 5.88 -7.60 -5.83
CA ALA A 123 6.45 -8.13 -7.07
C ALA A 123 5.74 -7.54 -8.30
N PHE A 124 6.46 -7.41 -9.42
CA PHE A 124 5.91 -7.02 -10.72
C PHE A 124 5.28 -5.60 -10.78
N VAL A 125 5.66 -4.71 -9.86
CA VAL A 125 5.23 -3.30 -9.87
C VAL A 125 6.34 -2.40 -10.37
N THR A 126 5.97 -1.25 -10.94
CA THR A 126 6.91 -0.18 -11.31
C THR A 126 7.20 0.75 -10.13
N GLU A 127 8.28 1.53 -10.21
CA GLU A 127 8.63 2.56 -9.20
C GLU A 127 7.45 3.52 -8.98
N GLU A 128 6.81 3.97 -10.06
CA GLU A 128 5.69 4.91 -10.06
C GLU A 128 4.45 4.41 -9.31
N GLN A 129 4.23 3.09 -9.25
CA GLN A 129 3.04 2.53 -8.60
C GLN A 129 3.12 2.56 -7.07
N PHE A 130 4.32 2.66 -6.49
CA PHE A 130 4.51 2.62 -5.04
C PHE A 130 4.92 3.97 -4.44
N LEU A 131 5.42 4.89 -5.27
CA LEU A 131 5.75 6.26 -4.87
C LEU A 131 4.60 7.01 -4.18
N PRO A 132 3.32 6.91 -4.59
CA PRO A 132 2.22 7.63 -3.93
C PRO A 132 2.07 7.27 -2.44
N MET A 133 2.28 6.00 -2.06
CA MET A 133 2.24 5.59 -0.66
C MET A 133 3.41 6.18 0.14
N ALA A 134 4.62 6.17 -0.44
CA ALA A 134 5.79 6.80 0.17
C ALA A 134 5.59 8.32 0.34
N ALA A 135 5.07 8.99 -0.70
CA ALA A 135 4.76 10.42 -0.67
C ALA A 135 3.73 10.74 0.41
N HIS A 136 2.73 9.89 0.60
CA HIS A 136 1.75 10.08 1.66
C HIS A 136 2.34 9.97 3.05
N PHE A 137 3.22 9.01 3.32
CA PHE A 137 3.93 8.95 4.61
C PHE A 137 4.83 10.19 4.82
N ALA A 138 5.50 10.66 3.77
CA ALA A 138 6.31 11.87 3.81
C ALA A 138 5.48 13.14 4.08
N LYS A 139 4.30 13.27 3.47
CA LYS A 139 3.34 14.36 3.76
C LYS A 139 2.94 14.42 5.25
N HIS A 140 3.00 13.29 5.95
CA HIS A 140 2.69 13.16 7.38
C HIS A 140 3.93 13.17 8.29
N GLY A 141 5.10 13.58 7.77
CA GLY A 141 6.30 13.79 8.57
C GLY A 141 7.16 12.54 8.81
N LEU A 142 6.96 11.47 8.04
CA LEU A 142 7.82 10.28 8.06
C LEU A 142 8.81 10.34 6.88
N ALA A 143 10.12 10.22 7.14
CA ALA A 143 11.06 9.93 6.06
C ALA A 143 10.76 8.53 5.49
N VAL A 144 10.95 8.34 4.18
CA VAL A 144 10.71 7.04 3.54
C VAL A 144 11.86 6.68 2.63
N LEU A 145 12.49 5.53 2.86
CA LEU A 145 13.42 4.90 1.93
C LEU A 145 12.71 3.75 1.22
N LEU A 146 12.24 3.98 0.00
CA LEU A 146 11.58 2.99 -0.85
C LEU A 146 12.63 2.24 -1.68
N GLN A 147 13.02 1.07 -1.21
CA GLN A 147 14.09 0.26 -1.82
C GLN A 147 13.55 -0.64 -2.94
N SER A 148 14.27 -0.68 -4.07
CA SER A 148 14.06 -1.64 -5.15
C SER A 148 14.56 -3.03 -4.77
N LEU A 149 13.69 -4.04 -4.88
CA LEU A 149 14.06 -5.44 -4.68
C LEU A 149 15.01 -5.96 -5.79
N PRO A 150 15.79 -7.04 -5.53
CA PRO A 150 16.59 -7.70 -6.56
C PRO A 150 15.76 -8.06 -7.78
N TYR A 151 16.35 -7.91 -8.97
CA TYR A 151 15.68 -8.18 -10.26
C TYR A 151 14.45 -7.31 -10.56
N HIS A 152 14.25 -6.22 -9.81
CA HIS A 152 13.16 -5.29 -10.07
C HIS A 152 13.63 -3.94 -10.64
N HIS A 153 12.75 -3.21 -11.31
CA HIS A 153 12.98 -1.87 -11.85
C HIS A 153 14.24 -1.83 -12.75
N ARG A 154 15.19 -0.94 -12.45
CA ARG A 154 16.48 -0.83 -13.16
C ARG A 154 17.34 -2.09 -13.07
N ARG A 155 17.04 -2.96 -12.12
CA ARG A 155 17.72 -4.23 -11.85
C ARG A 155 17.04 -5.40 -12.57
N SER A 156 15.94 -5.17 -13.31
CA SER A 156 15.18 -6.19 -14.06
C SER A 156 15.94 -6.77 -15.26
N ILE A 157 17.12 -6.28 -15.59
CA ILE A 157 17.83 -6.66 -16.82
C ILE A 157 18.27 -8.13 -16.75
N THR A 158 17.58 -8.99 -17.51
CA THR A 158 18.16 -10.22 -18.06
C THR A 158 18.54 -9.91 -19.51
N PRO A 159 19.84 -9.77 -19.84
CA PRO A 159 20.23 -9.49 -21.22
C PRO A 159 19.65 -10.55 -22.16
N ASN A 160 18.94 -10.11 -23.20
CA ASN A 160 18.41 -10.92 -24.30
C ASN A 160 17.21 -11.84 -23.99
N VAL A 161 16.51 -11.66 -22.87
CA VAL A 161 15.22 -12.33 -22.62
C VAL A 161 14.18 -11.29 -22.20
N PRO A 162 13.12 -11.05 -23.00
CA PRO A 162 12.02 -10.21 -22.55
C PRO A 162 11.33 -10.91 -21.37
N MET A 163 11.61 -10.43 -20.18
CA MET A 163 11.01 -10.87 -18.93
C MET A 163 10.26 -9.70 -18.31
N LEU A 164 9.13 -10.00 -17.67
CA LEU A 164 8.44 -9.00 -16.85
C LEU A 164 9.32 -8.62 -15.65
N ASP A 165 9.18 -7.39 -15.22
CA ASP A 165 9.87 -6.84 -14.05
C ASP A 165 9.74 -7.77 -12.84
N GLY A 166 10.84 -8.10 -12.15
CA GLY A 166 10.82 -8.95 -10.96
C GLY A 166 10.75 -10.46 -11.20
N THR A 167 10.50 -10.92 -12.43
CA THR A 167 10.29 -12.36 -12.70
C THR A 167 11.50 -13.22 -12.31
N ALA A 168 12.72 -12.72 -12.54
CA ALA A 168 13.93 -13.46 -12.22
C ALA A 168 14.13 -13.72 -10.71
N PHE A 169 13.42 -12.97 -9.84
CA PHE A 169 13.41 -13.16 -8.40
C PHE A 169 12.78 -14.49 -7.99
N VAL A 170 11.63 -14.83 -8.58
CA VAL A 170 10.82 -16.01 -8.22
C VAL A 170 11.06 -17.21 -9.15
N MET A 171 11.89 -17.07 -10.18
CA MET A 171 12.21 -18.16 -11.09
C MET A 171 13.47 -18.95 -10.70
N GLY A 172 13.42 -20.26 -10.92
CA GLY A 172 14.53 -21.18 -10.74
C GLY A 172 14.19 -22.32 -9.80
N GLY A 173 15.22 -23.09 -9.40
CA GLY A 173 15.09 -24.06 -8.31
C GLY A 173 14.95 -23.37 -6.94
N PRO A 174 14.48 -24.10 -5.92
CA PRO A 174 14.24 -23.54 -4.59
C PRO A 174 15.48 -22.87 -3.97
N GLU A 175 16.69 -23.37 -4.21
CA GLU A 175 17.92 -22.77 -3.69
C GLU A 175 18.14 -21.37 -4.27
N ARG A 176 17.87 -21.18 -5.57
CA ARG A 176 18.01 -19.87 -6.21
C ARG A 176 16.98 -18.89 -5.68
N VAL A 177 15.73 -19.31 -5.53
CA VAL A 177 14.67 -18.44 -4.98
C VAL A 177 14.97 -18.09 -3.52
N ARG A 178 15.41 -19.06 -2.71
CA ARG A 178 15.89 -18.85 -1.35
C ARG A 178 17.03 -17.82 -1.31
N ASP A 179 18.02 -17.95 -2.18
CA ASP A 179 19.18 -17.05 -2.20
C ASP A 179 18.77 -15.63 -2.66
N ASN A 180 17.78 -15.50 -3.54
CA ASN A 180 17.19 -14.21 -3.92
C ASN A 180 16.48 -13.52 -2.74
N VAL A 181 15.70 -14.27 -1.95
CA VAL A 181 15.09 -13.73 -0.73
C VAL A 181 16.14 -13.36 0.30
N ARG A 182 17.17 -14.19 0.50
CA ARG A 182 18.30 -13.86 1.38
C ARG A 182 18.99 -12.57 0.97
N ARG A 183 19.27 -12.41 -0.34
CA ARG A 183 19.84 -11.17 -0.89
C ARG A 183 18.96 -9.96 -0.56
N ALA A 184 17.66 -10.03 -0.81
CA ALA A 184 16.75 -8.92 -0.52
C ALA A 184 16.73 -8.52 0.96
N VAL A 185 16.78 -9.51 1.88
CA VAL A 185 16.86 -9.26 3.32
C VAL A 185 18.18 -8.60 3.71
N VAL A 186 19.30 -9.09 3.15
CA VAL A 186 20.63 -8.49 3.40
C VAL A 186 20.68 -7.06 2.87
N GLU A 187 20.13 -6.79 1.69
CA GLU A 187 20.03 -5.44 1.13
C GLU A 187 19.16 -4.52 2.00
N ALA A 188 18.03 -5.01 2.53
CA ALA A 188 17.21 -4.23 3.47
C ALA A 188 17.97 -3.90 4.78
N ARG A 189 18.78 -4.84 5.30
CA ARG A 189 19.64 -4.58 6.47
C ARG A 189 20.79 -3.63 6.13
N ARG A 190 21.26 -3.65 4.88
CA ARG A 190 22.24 -2.71 4.37
C ARG A 190 21.66 -1.30 4.19
N ALA A 191 20.40 -1.18 3.80
CA ALA A 191 19.66 0.09 3.81
C ALA A 191 19.57 0.68 5.22
N LEU A 192 19.41 -0.16 6.26
CA LEU A 192 19.47 0.31 7.65
C LEU A 192 20.86 0.82 8.04
N ASP A 193 21.94 0.23 7.50
CA ASP A 193 23.30 0.77 7.69
C ASP A 193 23.45 2.14 7.03
N TRP A 194 22.88 2.31 5.82
CA TRP A 194 22.86 3.60 5.12
C TRP A 194 22.03 4.64 5.89
N LEU A 195 20.82 4.28 6.36
CA LEU A 195 19.97 5.16 7.18
C LEU A 195 20.66 5.60 8.48
N ALA A 196 21.46 4.73 9.09
CA ALA A 196 22.24 5.07 10.29
C ALA A 196 23.31 6.17 10.05
N THR A 197 23.58 6.54 8.79
CA THR A 197 24.47 7.65 8.44
C THR A 197 23.74 8.98 8.23
N ARG A 198 22.40 8.98 8.22
CA ARG A 198 21.57 10.15 7.94
C ARG A 198 21.25 10.90 9.23
N GLN A 199 21.56 12.19 9.27
CA GLN A 199 21.37 13.03 10.48
C GLN A 199 19.91 13.47 10.64
N GLU A 200 19.20 13.55 9.53
CA GLU A 200 17.78 13.92 9.45
C GLU A 200 16.84 12.78 9.87
N VAL A 201 17.36 11.56 10.09
CA VAL A 201 16.60 10.38 10.53
C VAL A 201 16.85 10.10 12.01
N ASP A 202 15.78 9.88 12.77
CA ASP A 202 15.87 9.35 14.11
C ASP A 202 16.03 7.83 14.08
N HIS A 203 17.23 7.35 14.41
CA HIS A 203 17.59 5.93 14.31
C HIS A 203 16.87 5.03 15.31
N ALA A 204 16.27 5.59 16.36
CA ALA A 204 15.45 4.81 17.30
C ALA A 204 14.01 4.61 16.80
N ARG A 205 13.62 5.31 15.72
CA ARG A 205 12.24 5.38 15.20
C ARG A 205 12.20 5.01 13.72
N ILE A 206 12.84 3.89 13.37
CA ILE A 206 12.80 3.32 12.02
C ILE A 206 11.87 2.12 11.99
N SER A 207 10.84 2.14 11.16
CA SER A 207 9.99 0.97 10.89
C SER A 207 10.21 0.40 9.50
N ILE A 208 9.70 -0.81 9.26
CA ILE A 208 9.68 -1.41 7.93
C ILE A 208 8.24 -1.57 7.44
N ALA A 209 7.99 -1.31 6.18
CA ALA A 209 6.71 -1.54 5.55
C ALA A 209 6.89 -2.34 4.26
N GLY A 210 6.01 -3.29 3.98
CA GLY A 210 6.10 -4.04 2.73
C GLY A 210 4.79 -4.66 2.29
N ALA A 211 4.60 -4.75 0.97
CA ALA A 211 3.44 -5.41 0.39
C ALA A 211 3.80 -6.68 -0.38
N SER A 212 2.96 -7.73 -0.29
CA SER A 212 3.13 -8.97 -1.04
C SER A 212 4.55 -9.54 -0.88
N LEU A 213 5.31 -9.70 -1.96
CA LEU A 213 6.72 -10.11 -1.89
C LEU A 213 7.57 -9.22 -0.97
N GLY A 214 7.41 -7.89 -1.04
CA GLY A 214 8.06 -6.94 -0.14
C GLY A 214 7.63 -7.13 1.31
N GLY A 215 6.39 -7.58 1.55
CA GLY A 215 5.88 -7.97 2.86
C GLY A 215 6.58 -9.21 3.42
N ILE A 216 6.83 -10.23 2.60
CA ILE A 216 7.61 -11.42 2.97
C ILE A 216 9.04 -11.02 3.35
N VAL A 217 9.73 -10.25 2.51
CA VAL A 217 11.10 -9.77 2.78
C VAL A 217 11.13 -8.91 4.05
N SER A 218 10.17 -8.00 4.21
CA SER A 218 10.04 -7.13 5.38
C SER A 218 9.84 -7.93 6.67
N SER A 219 9.02 -8.97 6.60
CA SER A 219 8.74 -9.86 7.73
C SER A 219 9.99 -10.57 8.23
N ILE A 220 10.82 -11.05 7.31
CA ILE A 220 12.09 -11.71 7.63
C ILE A 220 13.08 -10.68 8.18
N CYS A 221 13.25 -9.55 7.50
CA CYS A 221 14.15 -8.49 7.94
C CYS A 221 13.79 -8.01 9.36
N PHE A 222 12.51 -7.81 9.64
CA PHE A 222 12.00 -7.43 10.96
C PHE A 222 12.39 -8.43 12.05
N LYS A 223 12.22 -9.74 11.83
CA LYS A 223 12.61 -10.78 12.79
C LYS A 223 14.14 -10.91 12.96
N MET A 224 14.90 -10.56 11.93
CA MET A 224 16.36 -10.69 11.92
C MET A 224 17.11 -9.45 12.42
N ASP A 225 16.53 -8.25 12.31
CA ASP A 225 17.18 -6.98 12.63
C ASP A 225 16.44 -6.21 13.74
N THR A 226 17.13 -5.99 14.86
CA THR A 226 16.54 -5.37 16.06
C THR A 226 16.48 -3.85 16.00
N ARG A 227 17.07 -3.22 14.96
CA ARG A 227 17.00 -1.76 14.77
C ARG A 227 15.61 -1.27 14.37
N LEU A 228 14.77 -2.16 13.85
CA LEU A 228 13.41 -1.83 13.42
C LEU A 228 12.47 -1.72 14.64
N ALA A 229 11.71 -0.63 14.74
CA ALA A 229 10.78 -0.37 15.84
C ALA A 229 9.43 -1.08 15.65
N SER A 230 8.91 -1.15 14.42
CA SER A 230 7.68 -1.85 14.08
C SER A 230 7.64 -2.30 12.61
N ALA A 231 6.63 -3.11 12.25
CA ALA A 231 6.40 -3.54 10.87
C ALA A 231 4.95 -3.34 10.41
N ALA A 232 4.76 -2.83 9.19
CA ALA A 232 3.46 -2.80 8.50
C ALA A 232 3.49 -3.73 7.27
N LEU A 233 2.63 -4.74 7.26
CA LEU A 233 2.70 -5.90 6.37
C LEU A 233 1.39 -6.04 5.59
N ILE A 234 1.42 -5.71 4.30
CA ILE A 234 0.22 -5.54 3.47
C ILE A 234 0.11 -6.67 2.45
N ALA A 235 -1.05 -7.32 2.33
CA ALA A 235 -1.32 -8.43 1.39
C ALA A 235 -0.17 -9.47 1.36
N THR A 236 0.29 -9.92 2.53
CA THR A 236 1.41 -10.88 2.66
C THR A 236 0.99 -12.12 3.44
N GLY A 237 1.74 -13.22 3.27
CA GLY A 237 1.56 -14.49 3.96
C GLY A 237 2.86 -15.08 4.50
N SER A 238 2.81 -16.35 4.93
CA SER A 238 3.86 -17.01 5.72
C SER A 238 5.17 -17.32 5.00
N GLY A 239 5.22 -17.07 3.69
CA GLY A 239 6.40 -17.21 2.84
C GLY A 239 6.08 -17.79 1.47
N LEU A 240 7.10 -17.98 0.64
CA LEU A 240 6.92 -18.36 -0.77
C LEU A 240 6.50 -19.83 -0.92
N ALA A 241 7.01 -20.73 -0.07
CA ALA A 241 6.58 -22.12 -0.08
C ALA A 241 5.10 -22.26 0.27
N GLY A 242 4.64 -21.44 1.21
CA GLY A 242 3.23 -21.26 1.52
C GLY A 242 2.39 -20.87 0.31
N VAL A 243 2.79 -19.81 -0.39
CA VAL A 243 2.12 -19.32 -1.60
C VAL A 243 1.98 -20.41 -2.67
N VAL A 244 3.05 -21.16 -2.98
CA VAL A 244 2.97 -22.24 -3.98
C VAL A 244 2.07 -23.39 -3.50
N ARG A 245 2.04 -23.66 -2.20
CA ARG A 245 1.27 -24.76 -1.60
C ARG A 245 -0.24 -24.48 -1.61
N SER A 246 -0.67 -23.29 -1.20
CA SER A 246 -2.08 -22.97 -0.93
C SER A 246 -2.69 -21.98 -1.90
N GLY A 247 -1.90 -21.29 -2.72
CA GLY A 247 -2.41 -20.35 -3.72
C GLY A 247 -3.36 -21.05 -4.70
N THR A 248 -4.51 -20.43 -4.95
CA THR A 248 -5.56 -20.94 -5.84
C THR A 248 -5.46 -20.36 -7.24
N PHE A 249 -4.56 -19.39 -7.46
CA PHE A 249 -4.28 -18.85 -8.79
C PHE A 249 -3.79 -19.96 -9.76
N LYS A 250 -4.38 -20.02 -10.96
CA LYS A 250 -4.26 -21.18 -11.86
C LYS A 250 -2.81 -21.63 -12.16
N PRO A 251 -1.86 -20.72 -12.42
CA PRO A 251 -0.46 -21.08 -12.58
C PRO A 251 0.20 -21.72 -11.35
N LEU A 252 -0.18 -21.31 -10.12
CA LEU A 252 0.31 -21.93 -8.89
C LEU A 252 -0.26 -23.34 -8.73
N GLU A 253 -1.53 -23.56 -9.07
CA GLU A 253 -2.13 -24.90 -9.09
C GLU A 253 -1.38 -25.84 -10.04
N LEU A 254 -1.02 -25.35 -11.23
CA LEU A 254 -0.26 -26.10 -12.23
C LEU A 254 1.17 -26.37 -11.76
N ALA A 255 1.86 -25.36 -11.21
CA ALA A 255 3.17 -25.53 -10.61
C ALA A 255 3.13 -26.62 -9.52
N ARG A 256 2.11 -26.59 -8.65
CA ARG A 256 1.89 -27.57 -7.59
C ARG A 256 1.75 -29.00 -8.15
N GLN A 257 0.98 -29.18 -9.23
CA GLN A 257 0.84 -30.47 -9.89
C GLN A 257 2.17 -31.00 -10.45
N VAL A 258 3.02 -30.11 -10.96
CA VAL A 258 4.37 -30.47 -11.42
C VAL A 258 5.27 -30.88 -10.25
N PHE A 259 5.24 -30.16 -9.12
CA PHE A 259 5.97 -30.53 -7.90
C PHE A 259 5.50 -31.87 -7.29
N VAL A 260 4.20 -32.15 -7.33
CA VAL A 260 3.63 -33.44 -6.84
C VAL A 260 4.02 -34.63 -7.74
N SER A 261 4.44 -34.40 -8.99
CA SER A 261 4.71 -35.45 -9.98
C SER A 261 6.14 -36.05 -10.01
N ASP A 262 6.83 -36.14 -8.86
CA ASP A 262 8.11 -36.89 -8.68
C ASP A 262 9.40 -36.30 -9.31
N LEU A 263 9.64 -34.97 -9.25
CA LEU A 263 10.96 -34.38 -9.61
C LEU A 263 11.71 -33.70 -8.45
N VAL A 264 11.01 -33.17 -7.45
CA VAL A 264 11.53 -32.66 -6.16
C VAL A 264 10.41 -32.90 -5.14
N GLY A 265 10.68 -33.60 -4.03
CA GLY A 265 9.65 -33.82 -3.01
C GLY A 265 9.27 -32.52 -2.30
N TRP A 266 8.00 -32.34 -1.93
CA TRP A 266 7.55 -31.17 -1.16
C TRP A 266 8.29 -30.98 0.17
N GLY A 267 8.70 -32.07 0.81
CA GLY A 267 9.55 -32.02 2.01
C GLY A 267 10.87 -31.32 1.73
N ASP A 268 11.55 -31.70 0.63
CA ASP A 268 12.84 -31.10 0.25
C ASP A 268 12.69 -29.61 -0.09
N TYR A 269 11.62 -29.24 -0.80
CA TYR A 269 11.32 -27.84 -1.11
C TYR A 269 11.10 -27.01 0.17
N GLY A 270 10.27 -27.52 1.09
CA GLY A 270 9.97 -26.85 2.35
C GLY A 270 11.22 -26.65 3.22
N GLU A 271 12.08 -27.66 3.32
CA GLU A 271 13.35 -27.59 4.07
C GLU A 271 14.34 -26.60 3.44
N VAL A 272 14.45 -26.59 2.11
CA VAL A 272 15.31 -25.62 1.40
C VAL A 272 14.82 -24.19 1.63
N MET A 273 13.50 -23.97 1.59
CA MET A 273 12.92 -22.64 1.77
C MET A 273 12.83 -22.20 3.23
N ALA A 274 12.91 -23.12 4.20
CA ALA A 274 12.70 -22.84 5.62
C ALA A 274 13.42 -21.57 6.17
N PRO A 275 14.68 -21.26 5.79
CA PRO A 275 15.36 -20.05 6.26
C PRO A 275 14.75 -18.73 5.79
N VAL A 276 13.89 -18.76 4.76
CA VAL A 276 13.26 -17.61 4.11
C VAL A 276 11.73 -17.62 4.21
N GLU A 277 11.17 -18.41 5.13
CA GLU A 277 9.73 -18.47 5.40
C GLU A 277 9.43 -17.73 6.70
N PRO A 278 8.84 -16.51 6.70
CA PRO A 278 8.52 -15.74 7.91
C PRO A 278 7.94 -16.54 9.08
N ALA A 279 7.04 -17.48 8.83
CA ALA A 279 6.42 -18.29 9.88
C ALA A 279 7.36 -19.33 10.52
N ARG A 280 8.49 -19.64 9.87
CA ARG A 280 9.55 -20.54 10.37
C ARG A 280 10.62 -19.83 11.19
N LEU A 281 10.58 -18.49 11.24
CA LEU A 281 11.53 -17.69 11.99
C LEU A 281 10.97 -17.37 13.39
N PRO A 282 11.81 -17.47 14.44
CA PRO A 282 11.39 -17.12 15.79
C PRO A 282 11.15 -15.61 15.92
N ASP A 283 10.16 -15.24 16.74
CA ASP A 283 9.87 -13.85 17.11
C ASP A 283 10.58 -13.49 18.43
N ASP A 284 11.91 -13.53 18.42
CA ASP A 284 12.75 -13.36 19.63
C ASP A 284 12.67 -11.94 20.24
N HIS A 285 12.22 -10.97 19.45
CA HIS A 285 12.13 -9.56 19.83
C HIS A 285 10.74 -8.99 19.49
N PRO A 286 9.72 -9.35 20.29
CA PRO A 286 8.35 -8.88 20.14
C PRO A 286 8.29 -7.35 20.05
N ARG A 287 7.71 -6.86 18.97
CA ARG A 287 7.54 -5.44 18.64
C ARG A 287 6.23 -5.30 17.85
N PRO A 288 5.60 -4.11 17.83
CA PRO A 288 4.33 -3.91 17.13
C PRO A 288 4.40 -4.32 15.65
N VAL A 289 3.44 -5.13 15.21
CA VAL A 289 3.21 -5.48 13.81
C VAL A 289 1.78 -5.17 13.44
N PHE A 290 1.57 -4.54 12.29
CA PHE A 290 0.26 -4.37 11.66
C PHE A 290 0.21 -5.17 10.37
N MET A 291 -0.89 -5.89 10.18
CA MET A 291 -1.15 -6.67 8.98
C MET A 291 -2.47 -6.23 8.36
N LEU A 292 -2.49 -6.06 7.05
CA LEU A 292 -3.71 -5.82 6.28
C LEU A 292 -3.80 -6.89 5.19
N ASN A 293 -4.82 -7.74 5.26
CA ASN A 293 -5.00 -8.88 4.37
C ASN A 293 -6.37 -8.86 3.69
N ALA A 294 -6.52 -9.69 2.65
CA ALA A 294 -7.76 -9.79 1.89
C ALA A 294 -8.35 -11.20 1.99
N THR A 295 -9.66 -11.31 2.15
CA THR A 295 -10.36 -12.61 2.34
C THR A 295 -10.39 -13.46 1.07
N ALA A 296 -10.44 -12.83 -0.11
CA ALA A 296 -10.50 -13.49 -1.41
C ALA A 296 -9.14 -13.42 -2.15
N ASP A 297 -8.03 -13.37 -1.40
CA ASP A 297 -6.69 -13.39 -1.96
C ASP A 297 -6.33 -14.77 -2.52
N GLU A 298 -6.24 -14.89 -3.84
CA GLU A 298 -5.91 -16.14 -4.53
C GLU A 298 -4.40 -16.45 -4.57
N LEU A 299 -3.55 -15.48 -4.20
CA LEU A 299 -2.09 -15.62 -4.13
C LEU A 299 -1.65 -15.90 -2.70
N MET A 300 -1.98 -14.98 -1.78
CA MET A 300 -1.72 -15.09 -0.34
C MET A 300 -2.98 -15.60 0.35
N HIS A 301 -3.33 -16.86 0.06
CA HIS A 301 -4.53 -17.52 0.59
C HIS A 301 -4.69 -17.28 2.10
N TYR A 302 -5.93 -17.08 2.57
CA TYR A 302 -6.19 -16.60 3.94
C TYR A 302 -5.48 -17.42 5.03
N GLN A 303 -5.31 -18.73 4.83
CA GLN A 303 -4.60 -19.60 5.78
C GLN A 303 -3.12 -19.19 5.94
N GLU A 304 -2.45 -18.79 4.86
CA GLU A 304 -1.06 -18.32 4.91
C GLU A 304 -0.94 -16.97 5.62
N ALA A 305 -1.91 -16.08 5.41
CA ALA A 305 -1.98 -14.82 6.13
C ALA A 305 -2.24 -15.04 7.64
N LEU A 306 -3.05 -16.04 8.02
CA LEU A 306 -3.28 -16.42 9.42
C LEU A 306 -2.05 -17.09 10.06
N ASP A 307 -1.39 -17.98 9.35
CA ASP A 307 -0.18 -18.66 9.84
C ASP A 307 0.96 -17.65 10.02
N HIS A 308 1.06 -16.66 9.12
CA HIS A 308 1.98 -15.53 9.26
C HIS A 308 1.66 -14.67 10.47
N PHE A 309 0.39 -14.28 10.65
CA PHE A 309 -0.07 -13.53 11.83
C PHE A 309 0.28 -14.24 13.15
N ARG A 310 0.00 -15.55 13.23
CA ARG A 310 0.30 -16.39 14.41
C ARG A 310 1.79 -16.52 14.68
N SER A 311 2.65 -16.19 13.72
CA SER A 311 4.09 -16.21 13.90
C SER A 311 4.65 -14.99 14.63
N TYR A 312 3.79 -14.04 15.01
CA TYR A 312 4.14 -12.87 15.80
C TYR A 312 3.40 -12.86 17.14
N SER A 313 4.10 -12.42 18.17
CA SER A 313 3.55 -12.29 19.52
C SER A 313 2.85 -10.95 19.78
N GLN A 314 3.16 -9.92 18.98
CA GLN A 314 2.62 -8.56 19.09
C GLN A 314 2.13 -8.04 17.72
N ALA A 315 1.22 -8.77 17.10
CA ALA A 315 0.62 -8.38 15.82
C ALA A 315 -0.84 -7.96 15.95
N THR A 316 -1.24 -7.07 15.05
CA THR A 316 -2.64 -6.80 14.69
C THR A 316 -2.90 -7.11 13.23
N GLN A 317 -4.10 -7.59 12.88
CA GLN A 317 -4.47 -8.00 11.53
C GLN A 317 -5.88 -7.54 11.16
N VAL A 318 -5.98 -6.67 10.17
CA VAL A 318 -7.23 -6.21 9.58
C VAL A 318 -7.50 -6.97 8.29
N TRP A 319 -8.76 -7.31 8.04
CA TRP A 319 -9.19 -8.01 6.84
C TRP A 319 -10.13 -7.16 6.00
N CYS A 320 -9.90 -7.14 4.69
CA CYS A 320 -10.79 -6.56 3.71
C CYS A 320 -11.40 -7.66 2.83
N ASP A 321 -12.69 -7.55 2.51
CA ASP A 321 -13.35 -8.38 1.52
C ASP A 321 -12.92 -7.97 0.10
N SER A 322 -11.72 -8.36 -0.26
CA SER A 322 -11.10 -8.02 -1.54
C SER A 322 -10.24 -9.18 -2.04
N SER A 323 -9.79 -9.06 -3.29
CA SER A 323 -8.71 -9.89 -3.82
C SER A 323 -7.34 -9.41 -3.32
N HIS A 324 -6.26 -9.99 -3.84
CA HIS A 324 -4.88 -9.57 -3.56
C HIS A 324 -4.64 -8.05 -3.73
N PHE A 325 -5.45 -7.40 -4.57
CA PHE A 325 -5.46 -5.96 -4.70
C PHE A 325 -6.34 -5.37 -3.60
N LEU A 326 -5.72 -4.74 -2.60
CA LEU A 326 -6.44 -4.07 -1.51
C LEU A 326 -6.86 -2.65 -1.91
N PRO A 327 -7.95 -2.11 -1.33
CA PRO A 327 -8.37 -0.72 -1.54
C PRO A 327 -7.26 0.27 -1.19
N ALA A 328 -6.56 0.77 -2.21
CA ALA A 328 -5.28 1.46 -2.06
C ALA A 328 -5.34 2.65 -1.09
N HIS A 329 -6.33 3.54 -1.23
CA HIS A 329 -6.47 4.71 -0.35
C HIS A 329 -6.75 4.32 1.11
N ALA A 330 -7.62 3.34 1.35
CA ALA A 330 -7.90 2.88 2.71
C ALA A 330 -6.67 2.18 3.32
N ALA A 331 -5.98 1.35 2.54
CA ALA A 331 -4.75 0.68 2.95
C ALA A 331 -3.64 1.69 3.30
N GLN A 332 -3.48 2.73 2.48
CA GLN A 332 -2.53 3.82 2.68
C GLN A 332 -2.81 4.59 3.98
N MET A 333 -4.06 5.02 4.21
CA MET A 333 -4.42 5.80 5.40
C MET A 333 -4.31 4.98 6.70
N ILE A 334 -4.81 3.76 6.74
CA ILE A 334 -4.73 2.92 7.95
C ILE A 334 -3.29 2.51 8.27
N THR A 335 -2.46 2.30 7.24
CA THR A 335 -1.04 2.01 7.42
C THR A 335 -0.29 3.24 7.95
N CYS A 336 -0.59 4.42 7.41
CA CYS A 336 -0.01 5.68 7.89
C CYS A 336 -0.37 5.92 9.37
N ASP A 337 -1.64 5.74 9.76
CA ASP A 337 -2.10 5.85 11.14
C ASP A 337 -1.34 4.92 12.08
N PHE A 338 -1.21 3.63 11.73
CA PHE A 338 -0.41 2.69 12.51
C PHE A 338 1.04 3.16 12.68
N LEU A 339 1.69 3.57 11.58
CA LEU A 339 3.09 4.00 11.59
C LEU A 339 3.27 5.25 12.46
N ILE A 340 2.42 6.27 12.30
CA ILE A 340 2.46 7.52 13.06
C ILE A 340 2.27 7.26 14.56
N ARG A 341 1.22 6.52 14.94
CA ARG A 341 0.95 6.19 16.36
C ARG A 341 2.07 5.40 17.01
N THR A 342 2.77 4.58 16.23
CA THR A 342 3.85 3.74 16.73
C THR A 342 5.18 4.49 16.81
N LEU A 343 5.46 5.33 15.83
CA LEU A 343 6.75 6.00 15.67
C LEU A 343 6.80 7.40 16.28
N ILE A 344 5.68 8.07 16.53
CA ILE A 344 5.67 9.43 17.08
C ILE A 344 5.04 9.38 18.47
N PRO A 345 5.85 9.49 19.54
CA PRO A 345 5.34 9.55 20.89
C PRO A 345 4.28 10.66 21.03
N GLN A 346 3.16 10.36 21.68
CA GLN A 346 2.01 11.26 21.88
C GLN A 346 1.20 11.62 20.63
N ALA A 347 1.54 11.12 19.44
CA ALA A 347 0.70 11.33 18.28
C ALA A 347 -0.65 10.62 18.45
N VAL A 348 -1.73 11.40 18.38
CA VAL A 348 -3.10 10.89 18.40
C VAL A 348 -3.53 10.38 17.01
N GLY A 349 -2.75 10.67 15.96
CA GLY A 349 -2.98 10.25 14.59
C GLY A 349 -2.13 11.07 13.61
N PRO A 350 -2.27 10.83 12.30
CA PRO A 350 -1.63 11.65 11.26
C PRO A 350 -2.11 13.10 11.31
N ALA A 351 -1.29 14.03 10.85
CA ALA A 351 -1.69 15.42 10.62
C ALA A 351 -1.03 15.97 9.35
N LEU A 352 -1.73 16.89 8.69
CA LEU A 352 -1.34 17.45 7.40
C LEU A 352 -1.70 18.93 7.33
N ASP A 353 -0.77 19.74 6.82
CA ASP A 353 -1.05 21.12 6.40
C ASP A 353 -1.23 21.16 4.87
N ALA A 354 -2.34 21.75 4.41
CA ALA A 354 -2.67 21.88 2.99
C ALA A 354 -3.60 23.06 2.71
N GLY A 355 -3.33 23.84 1.65
CA GLY A 355 -4.20 24.93 1.21
C GLY A 355 -4.53 25.99 2.28
N GLY A 356 -3.63 26.21 3.24
CA GLY A 356 -3.85 27.14 4.36
C GLY A 356 -4.67 26.57 5.52
N TRP A 357 -4.94 25.27 5.51
CA TRP A 357 -5.63 24.52 6.55
C TRP A 357 -4.71 23.52 7.21
N HIS A 358 -5.00 23.24 8.48
CA HIS A 358 -4.41 22.16 9.25
C HIS A 358 -5.48 21.10 9.49
N PHE A 359 -5.13 19.84 9.21
CA PHE A 359 -5.99 18.68 9.38
C PHE A 359 -5.32 17.72 10.36
N ALA A 360 -5.97 17.44 11.49
CA ALA A 360 -5.60 16.32 12.35
C ALA A 360 -6.55 15.15 12.06
N GLU A 361 -5.97 14.02 11.67
CA GLU A 361 -6.69 12.81 11.27
C GLU A 361 -6.87 11.85 12.44
N LEU A 362 -8.09 11.39 12.64
CA LEU A 362 -8.42 10.28 13.52
C LEU A 362 -9.01 9.15 12.68
N VAL A 363 -8.15 8.23 12.24
CA VAL A 363 -8.58 7.05 11.50
C VAL A 363 -9.39 6.16 12.44
N ARG A 364 -10.66 5.92 12.08
CA ARG A 364 -11.53 5.04 12.86
C ARG A 364 -11.11 3.60 12.68
N GLN A 365 -11.31 2.82 13.74
CA GLN A 365 -11.11 1.38 13.65
C GLN A 365 -12.08 0.79 12.61
N PRO A 366 -11.59 -0.04 11.68
CA PRO A 366 -12.42 -0.79 10.74
C PRO A 366 -13.54 -1.56 11.44
N ILE A 367 -14.80 -1.33 11.03
CA ILE A 367 -15.96 -2.05 11.54
C ILE A 367 -16.37 -3.11 10.52
N PRO A 368 -16.42 -4.40 10.90
CA PRO A 368 -16.85 -5.48 10.00
C PRO A 368 -18.20 -5.21 9.33
N GLY A 369 -18.28 -5.51 8.04
CA GLY A 369 -19.45 -5.25 7.22
C GLY A 369 -19.53 -3.83 6.65
N GLU A 370 -18.78 -2.86 7.19
CA GLU A 370 -18.70 -1.53 6.58
C GLU A 370 -17.85 -1.56 5.32
N ASN A 371 -18.31 -0.84 4.30
CA ASN A 371 -17.65 -0.75 3.00
C ASN A 371 -16.72 0.45 2.87
N ARG A 372 -16.31 1.06 4.00
CA ARG A 372 -15.54 2.30 4.06
C ARG A 372 -14.55 2.33 5.19
N LEU A 373 -13.45 3.03 4.97
CA LEU A 373 -12.65 3.59 6.06
C LEU A 373 -13.18 4.99 6.38
N TRP A 374 -13.57 5.19 7.63
CA TRP A 374 -13.93 6.51 8.13
C TRP A 374 -12.74 7.16 8.83
N VAL A 375 -12.53 8.45 8.55
CA VAL A 375 -11.50 9.27 9.18
C VAL A 375 -12.17 10.54 9.67
N ASP A 376 -12.13 10.79 10.97
CA ASP A 376 -12.56 12.05 11.54
C ASP A 376 -11.44 13.08 11.38
N LEU A 377 -11.83 14.30 11.02
CA LEU A 377 -10.90 15.37 10.71
C LEU A 377 -11.18 16.55 11.62
N GLU A 378 -10.23 16.90 12.47
CA GLU A 378 -10.24 18.19 13.16
C GLU A 378 -9.54 19.22 12.26
N VAL A 379 -10.29 20.22 11.81
CA VAL A 379 -9.87 21.17 10.78
C VAL A 379 -9.75 22.56 11.37
N SER A 380 -8.59 23.19 11.18
CA SER A 380 -8.35 24.56 11.64
C SER A 380 -7.56 25.35 10.60
N ARG A 381 -7.52 26.68 10.75
CA ARG A 381 -6.68 27.52 9.88
C ARG A 381 -5.21 27.26 10.22
N GLY A 382 -4.40 26.93 9.21
CA GLY A 382 -2.98 26.64 9.37
C GLY A 382 -2.18 27.85 9.88
N ALA A 383 -1.03 27.61 10.51
CA ALA A 383 -0.22 28.65 11.15
C ALA A 383 0.19 29.81 10.21
N GLY A 384 0.30 29.55 8.90
CA GLY A 384 0.61 30.55 7.88
C GLY A 384 -0.51 31.55 7.55
N ALA A 385 -1.78 31.23 7.86
CA ALA A 385 -2.91 32.11 7.59
C ALA A 385 -3.00 33.29 8.58
N ARG A 386 -2.36 33.20 9.76
CA ARG A 386 -2.34 34.28 10.76
C ARG A 386 -1.40 35.43 10.40
N ALA A 387 -0.45 35.23 9.49
CA ALA A 387 0.54 36.26 9.13
C ALA A 387 0.06 37.24 8.04
N GLY A 388 -1.04 36.94 7.33
CA GLY A 388 -1.53 37.74 6.20
C GLY A 388 -2.55 38.85 6.53
N ALA A 389 -3.00 38.95 7.78
CA ALA A 389 -4.09 39.87 8.17
C ALA A 389 -3.65 41.00 9.13
N ALA A 390 -2.35 41.25 9.28
CA ALA A 390 -1.82 42.36 10.09
C ALA A 390 -1.10 43.38 9.18
N GLY A 391 -1.89 44.08 8.38
CA GLY A 391 -1.45 45.16 7.49
C GLY A 391 -2.48 46.28 7.43
N GLY A 392 -3.01 46.70 8.57
CA GLY A 392 -3.96 47.80 8.70
C GLY A 392 -3.83 48.43 10.07
N SER A 393 -3.12 49.54 10.16
CA SER A 393 -3.09 50.38 11.34
C SER A 393 -4.46 51.03 11.51
N ASP A 394 -5.24 50.58 12.49
CA ASP A 394 -6.18 51.48 13.16
C ASP A 394 -6.36 51.10 14.62
N GLY A 395 -6.14 52.07 15.50
CA GLY A 395 -6.21 51.90 16.94
C GLY A 395 -7.67 51.86 17.40
N GLY A 396 -8.13 50.70 17.88
CA GLY A 396 -9.48 50.58 18.40
C GLY A 396 -9.70 49.31 19.20
N ARG A 397 -9.67 49.46 20.53
CA ARG A 397 -10.30 48.63 21.58
C ARG A 397 -10.11 47.11 21.49
N GLY A 398 -9.42 46.56 22.50
CA GLY A 398 -9.34 45.13 22.77
C GLY A 398 -10.71 44.45 22.70
N GLY A 399 -10.82 43.54 21.75
CA GLY A 399 -11.89 42.57 21.59
C GLY A 399 -11.23 41.20 21.40
N ASP A 400 -11.82 40.20 22.07
CA ASP A 400 -11.42 38.80 22.17
C ASP A 400 -10.39 38.28 21.16
N SER A 401 -9.33 37.67 21.69
CA SER A 401 -8.56 36.62 21.02
C SER A 401 -9.39 35.35 20.86
N GLY A 402 -10.51 35.46 20.14
CA GLY A 402 -11.41 34.35 19.83
C GLY A 402 -10.80 33.48 18.75
N GLY A 403 -9.93 32.55 19.13
CA GLY A 403 -9.59 31.43 18.25
C GLY A 403 -10.87 30.67 17.95
N SER A 404 -11.35 30.71 16.71
CA SER A 404 -12.49 29.90 16.29
C SER A 404 -12.24 28.43 16.66
N ARG A 405 -13.25 27.77 17.22
CA ARG A 405 -13.20 26.33 17.50
C ARG A 405 -12.78 25.58 16.22
N PRO A 406 -11.95 24.53 16.31
CA PRO A 406 -11.71 23.64 15.18
C PRO A 406 -13.02 23.04 14.65
N LEU A 407 -13.13 23.01 13.33
CA LEU A 407 -14.26 22.42 12.60
C LEU A 407 -14.10 20.89 12.62
N GLN A 408 -15.21 20.17 12.68
CA GLN A 408 -15.24 18.71 12.74
C GLN A 408 -15.75 18.16 11.42
N HIS A 409 -14.82 17.74 10.56
CA HIS A 409 -15.12 17.11 9.28
C HIS A 409 -15.01 15.59 9.39
N ALA A 410 -15.49 14.86 8.39
CA ALA A 410 -15.22 13.43 8.27
C ALA A 410 -15.01 13.02 6.81
N LEU A 411 -14.17 12.03 6.59
CA LEU A 411 -13.89 11.43 5.30
C LEU A 411 -14.32 9.96 5.32
N GLY A 412 -15.15 9.56 4.36
CA GLY A 412 -15.53 8.16 4.13
C GLY A 412 -14.91 7.64 2.84
N VAL A 413 -13.78 6.94 2.95
CA VAL A 413 -13.07 6.35 1.80
C VAL A 413 -13.67 4.98 1.47
N PRO A 414 -14.23 4.77 0.25
CA PRO A 414 -14.81 3.49 -0.12
C PRO A 414 -13.73 2.41 -0.28
N LEU A 415 -14.05 1.20 0.14
CA LEU A 415 -13.20 0.01 -0.05
C LEU A 415 -13.30 -0.51 -1.49
N LEU A 416 -12.81 0.29 -2.43
CA LEU A 416 -12.84 0.00 -3.87
C LEU A 416 -11.47 0.21 -4.50
N ASN A 417 -11.11 -0.67 -5.44
CA ASN A 417 -9.88 -0.56 -6.25
C ASN A 417 -10.10 0.24 -7.53
N LYS A 418 -10.79 1.38 -7.44
CA LYS A 418 -11.12 2.22 -8.60
C LYS A 418 -11.06 3.70 -8.23
N LEU A 419 -10.77 4.53 -9.23
CA LEU A 419 -10.94 5.96 -9.11
C LEU A 419 -12.42 6.26 -8.87
N THR A 420 -12.70 7.01 -7.82
CA THR A 420 -14.07 7.38 -7.44
C THR A 420 -14.17 8.89 -7.28
N PRO A 421 -15.32 9.49 -7.63
CA PRO A 421 -15.54 10.92 -7.41
C PRO A 421 -15.57 11.24 -5.91
N MET A 422 -15.34 12.51 -5.58
CA MET A 422 -15.64 13.01 -4.23
C MET A 422 -17.02 13.64 -4.21
N VAL A 423 -17.78 13.34 -3.17
CA VAL A 423 -19.04 14.01 -2.83
C VAL A 423 -18.82 14.77 -1.53
N VAL A 424 -18.90 16.09 -1.60
CA VAL A 424 -18.86 16.97 -0.43
C VAL A 424 -20.30 17.30 -0.03
N VAL A 425 -20.63 17.05 1.23
CA VAL A 425 -21.96 17.27 1.82
C VAL A 425 -21.81 17.71 3.27
N SER A 426 -22.70 18.55 3.79
CA SER A 426 -22.67 18.97 5.19
C SER A 426 -23.60 18.15 6.08
N ARG A 427 -23.31 18.07 7.39
CA ARG A 427 -24.27 17.53 8.38
C ARG A 427 -25.55 18.36 8.36
N ALA A 428 -25.44 19.69 8.25
CA ALA A 428 -26.60 20.57 8.14
C ALA A 428 -27.50 20.22 6.94
N THR A 429 -26.96 19.79 5.80
CA THR A 429 -27.74 19.34 4.64
C THR A 429 -28.38 17.97 4.89
N LEU A 430 -27.65 17.03 5.48
CA LEU A 430 -28.17 15.70 5.85
C LEU A 430 -29.36 15.80 6.83
N ASP A 431 -29.18 16.55 7.92
CA ASP A 431 -30.20 16.75 8.95
C ASP A 431 -31.48 17.40 8.39
N ALA A 432 -31.33 18.37 7.48
CA ALA A 432 -32.48 19.04 6.86
C ALA A 432 -33.28 18.14 5.92
N THR A 433 -32.60 17.26 5.20
CA THR A 433 -33.22 16.38 4.20
C THR A 433 -33.78 15.11 4.84
N GLY A 434 -33.47 14.85 6.12
CA GLY A 434 -33.91 13.66 6.84
C GLY A 434 -33.14 12.40 6.45
N HIS A 435 -32.01 12.54 5.74
CA HIS A 435 -31.15 11.43 5.34
C HIS A 435 -29.98 11.26 6.31
N GLY A 436 -29.68 10.01 6.65
CA GLY A 436 -28.48 9.66 7.41
C GLY A 436 -27.24 9.52 6.53
N LEU A 437 -26.06 9.59 7.15
CA LEU A 437 -24.79 9.23 6.50
C LEU A 437 -24.81 7.79 5.93
N ASP A 438 -25.57 6.89 6.55
CA ASP A 438 -25.71 5.49 6.14
C ASP A 438 -26.29 5.34 4.72
N GLU A 439 -27.14 6.27 4.29
CA GLU A 439 -27.72 6.24 2.94
C GLU A 439 -26.69 6.65 1.88
N LEU A 440 -25.88 7.67 2.18
CA LEU A 440 -24.78 8.09 1.30
C LEU A 440 -23.64 7.07 1.27
N ALA A 441 -23.47 6.30 2.35
CA ALA A 441 -22.43 5.29 2.44
C ALA A 441 -22.52 4.21 1.34
N GLN A 442 -23.66 4.08 0.66
CA GLN A 442 -23.84 3.17 -0.48
C GLN A 442 -23.24 3.67 -1.80
N LEU A 443 -22.86 4.95 -1.91
CA LEU A 443 -22.34 5.52 -3.15
C LEU A 443 -20.90 5.03 -3.43
N PRO A 444 -20.52 4.67 -4.66
CA PRO A 444 -19.12 4.37 -4.98
C PRO A 444 -18.30 5.66 -5.15
N ALA A 445 -18.24 6.46 -4.09
CA ALA A 445 -17.65 7.80 -4.04
C ALA A 445 -16.91 8.00 -2.71
N ILE A 446 -15.87 8.82 -2.71
CA ILE A 446 -15.30 9.36 -1.47
C ILE A 446 -16.30 10.37 -0.92
N LEU A 447 -16.68 10.20 0.34
CA LEU A 447 -17.56 11.14 1.02
C LEU A 447 -16.71 12.08 1.86
N TYR A 448 -16.87 13.38 1.65
CA TYR A 448 -16.32 14.39 2.55
C TYR A 448 -17.47 15.11 3.21
N VAL A 449 -17.53 15.03 4.54
CA VAL A 449 -18.61 15.54 5.34
C VAL A 449 -18.14 16.77 6.10
N THR A 450 -18.76 17.92 5.84
CA THR A 450 -18.50 19.22 6.50
C THR A 450 -19.51 19.48 7.63
N GLU A 451 -19.31 20.44 8.52
CA GLU A 451 -20.33 20.84 9.51
C GLU A 451 -21.47 21.58 8.80
N ASP A 452 -21.14 22.54 7.94
CA ASP A 452 -22.10 23.39 7.22
C ASP A 452 -21.85 23.49 5.70
N ASP A 453 -22.75 24.18 5.00
CA ASP A 453 -22.66 24.40 3.54
C ASP A 453 -21.77 25.63 3.20
N SER A 454 -20.92 26.13 4.10
CA SER A 454 -20.10 27.33 3.82
C SER A 454 -19.07 27.08 2.72
N ASP A 455 -18.72 28.16 2.02
CA ASP A 455 -17.66 28.10 1.00
C ASP A 455 -16.28 27.84 1.61
N ASP A 456 -16.05 28.31 2.85
CA ASP A 456 -14.81 28.08 3.58
C ASP A 456 -14.58 26.59 3.88
N GLU A 457 -15.59 25.89 4.42
CA GLU A 457 -15.51 24.44 4.67
C GLU A 457 -15.38 23.63 3.38
N TYR A 458 -16.04 24.08 2.32
CA TYR A 458 -15.87 23.48 1.00
C TYR A 458 -14.44 23.65 0.46
N GLN A 459 -13.80 24.81 0.64
CA GLN A 459 -12.39 25.00 0.27
C GLN A 459 -11.45 24.13 1.11
N ALA A 460 -11.72 23.94 2.41
CA ALA A 460 -10.97 23.01 3.24
C ALA A 460 -11.07 21.57 2.72
N ALA A 461 -12.28 21.14 2.32
CA ALA A 461 -12.50 19.82 1.72
C ALA A 461 -11.69 19.63 0.43
N LEU A 462 -11.68 20.64 -0.46
CA LEU A 462 -10.88 20.60 -1.69
C LEU A 462 -9.37 20.55 -1.41
N ALA A 463 -8.89 21.37 -0.46
CA ALA A 463 -7.48 21.39 -0.09
C ALA A 463 -6.99 20.03 0.44
N TYR A 464 -7.77 19.41 1.33
CA TYR A 464 -7.45 18.08 1.85
C TYR A 464 -7.45 17.03 0.74
N PHE A 465 -8.48 17.04 -0.11
CA PHE A 465 -8.63 16.07 -1.18
C PHE A 465 -7.51 16.14 -2.22
N ASP A 466 -7.08 17.35 -2.58
CA ASP A 466 -5.95 17.59 -3.47
C ASP A 466 -4.63 17.12 -2.85
N ALA A 467 -4.36 17.50 -1.60
CA ALA A 467 -3.14 17.11 -0.90
C ALA A 467 -3.03 15.58 -0.70
N MET A 468 -4.16 14.90 -0.56
CA MET A 468 -4.21 13.45 -0.39
C MET A 468 -4.21 12.68 -1.73
N GLU A 469 -4.26 13.40 -2.86
CA GLU A 469 -4.33 12.84 -4.22
C GLU A 469 -5.43 11.78 -4.37
N LEU A 470 -6.50 11.96 -3.61
CA LEU A 470 -7.63 11.04 -3.58
C LEU A 470 -8.27 11.05 -4.98
N GLY A 471 -8.25 9.91 -5.67
CA GLY A 471 -8.71 9.84 -7.07
C GLY A 471 -7.63 9.88 -8.15
N GLY A 472 -6.35 9.76 -7.79
CA GLY A 472 -5.29 9.24 -8.68
C GLY A 472 -4.88 10.13 -9.86
N THR A 473 -4.96 11.46 -9.72
CA THR A 473 -4.56 12.51 -10.69
C THR A 473 -5.44 12.64 -11.96
N PRO A 474 -5.46 13.80 -12.66
CA PRO A 474 -5.55 15.17 -12.17
C PRO A 474 -7.00 15.71 -12.16
N ASN A 475 -8.04 14.87 -12.33
CA ASN A 475 -9.42 15.39 -12.43
C ASN A 475 -10.53 14.43 -11.93
N PRO A 476 -10.49 13.97 -10.67
CA PRO A 476 -11.65 13.32 -10.08
C PRO A 476 -12.82 14.33 -10.01
N ALA A 477 -14.02 13.89 -10.40
CA ALA A 477 -15.20 14.75 -10.34
C ALA A 477 -15.55 15.02 -8.87
N VAL A 478 -15.52 16.31 -8.47
CA VAL A 478 -16.02 16.75 -7.16
C VAL A 478 -17.46 17.24 -7.31
N TYR A 479 -18.36 16.64 -6.55
CA TYR A 479 -19.75 17.03 -6.46
C TYR A 479 -20.01 17.67 -5.11
N ARG A 480 -20.56 18.88 -5.11
CA ARG A 480 -21.03 19.53 -3.88
C ARG A 480 -22.56 19.39 -3.80
N VAL A 481 -23.04 18.91 -2.66
CA VAL A 481 -24.48 18.79 -2.36
C VAL A 481 -24.82 19.82 -1.30
N ASN A 482 -25.62 20.83 -1.68
CA ASN A 482 -26.05 21.91 -0.78
C ASN A 482 -27.56 22.03 -0.75
N ARG A 483 -28.06 22.62 0.34
CA ARG A 483 -29.44 23.10 0.42
C ARG A 483 -29.66 24.27 -0.55
N VAL A 484 -30.82 24.32 -1.21
CA VAL A 484 -31.17 25.42 -2.12
C VAL A 484 -32.38 26.19 -1.58
N ALA A 485 -32.25 27.51 -1.46
CA ALA A 485 -33.40 28.39 -1.19
C ALA A 485 -34.16 28.77 -2.48
N ARG A 486 -33.44 29.02 -3.59
CA ARG A 486 -33.93 29.20 -4.98
C ARG A 486 -32.72 29.53 -5.88
N VAL A 487 -32.51 28.88 -7.04
CA VAL A 487 -31.53 29.33 -8.06
C VAL A 487 -31.96 29.01 -9.50
N ASP A 488 -31.61 29.92 -10.42
CA ASP A 488 -32.07 30.11 -11.80
C ASP A 488 -31.15 29.56 -12.93
N ARG A 489 -30.08 28.79 -12.66
CA ARG A 489 -29.22 28.25 -13.74
C ARG A 489 -28.64 26.85 -13.45
N LEU A 490 -28.60 26.05 -14.54
CA LEU A 490 -28.20 24.63 -14.67
C LEU A 490 -27.61 23.94 -13.42
N THR A 491 -28.53 23.43 -12.60
CA THR A 491 -28.31 22.41 -11.56
C THR A 491 -29.29 21.29 -11.86
N ALA A 492 -28.85 20.03 -11.78
CA ALA A 492 -29.81 18.92 -11.68
C ALA A 492 -30.57 19.09 -10.35
N ARG A 493 -31.90 19.27 -10.42
CA ARG A 493 -32.78 19.35 -9.25
C ARG A 493 -33.29 17.96 -8.92
N GLY A 494 -33.27 17.63 -7.63
CA GLY A 494 -34.11 16.58 -7.06
C GLY A 494 -35.02 17.18 -6.01
N GLU A 495 -36.22 16.62 -5.88
CA GLU A 495 -37.12 16.89 -4.76
C GLU A 495 -37.14 15.62 -3.89
N LEU A 496 -36.77 15.75 -2.62
CA LEU A 496 -37.01 14.72 -1.60
C LEU A 496 -37.75 15.36 -0.43
N GLY A 497 -39.03 15.03 -0.30
CA GLY A 497 -39.91 15.69 0.67
C GLY A 497 -40.17 17.17 0.33
N SER A 498 -40.10 18.04 1.35
CA SER A 498 -40.32 19.50 1.24
C SER A 498 -39.03 20.33 1.06
N VAL A 499 -37.87 19.68 0.91
CA VAL A 499 -36.56 20.35 0.84
C VAL A 499 -35.96 20.21 -0.56
N THR A 500 -35.53 21.34 -1.14
CA THR A 500 -34.84 21.38 -2.43
C THR A 500 -33.34 21.37 -2.24
N TYR A 501 -32.63 20.55 -3.02
CA TYR A 501 -31.16 20.48 -3.03
C TYR A 501 -30.60 20.67 -4.46
N SER A 502 -29.33 21.08 -4.55
CA SER A 502 -28.60 21.19 -5.82
C SER A 502 -27.33 20.36 -5.75
N ILE A 503 -27.05 19.67 -6.86
CA ILE A 503 -25.75 19.05 -7.11
C ILE A 503 -25.01 19.94 -8.09
N THR A 504 -23.90 20.52 -7.63
CA THR A 504 -23.00 21.29 -8.49
C THR A 504 -21.74 20.48 -8.71
N ARG A 505 -21.44 20.22 -9.98
CA ARG A 505 -20.13 19.68 -10.37
C ARG A 505 -19.14 20.84 -10.40
N SER A 506 -18.12 20.77 -9.55
CA SER A 506 -17.09 21.79 -9.48
C SER A 506 -15.84 21.31 -10.21
N TYR A 507 -15.17 22.24 -10.89
CA TYR A 507 -13.80 22.04 -11.38
C TYR A 507 -12.86 22.80 -10.43
N PRO A 508 -11.67 22.27 -10.11
CA PRO A 508 -10.63 23.06 -9.47
C PRO A 508 -10.34 24.31 -10.34
N SER A 509 -9.96 25.40 -9.70
CA SER A 509 -10.04 26.81 -10.16
C SER A 509 -9.85 27.12 -11.67
N PHE A 510 -10.36 28.27 -12.14
CA PHE A 510 -10.13 28.75 -13.52
C PHE A 510 -8.64 28.83 -13.90
N GLN A 511 -7.73 29.06 -12.94
CA GLN A 511 -6.29 29.04 -13.18
C GLN A 511 -5.77 27.62 -13.45
N GLU A 512 -6.31 26.62 -12.76
CA GLU A 512 -6.03 25.20 -12.99
C GLU A 512 -6.59 24.74 -14.36
N LEU A 513 -7.83 25.14 -14.69
CA LEU A 513 -8.43 24.92 -16.01
C LEU A 513 -7.55 25.49 -17.15
N MET A 514 -6.96 26.67 -16.95
CA MET A 514 -6.09 27.33 -17.93
C MET A 514 -4.68 26.72 -17.98
N ARG A 515 -4.17 26.19 -16.87
CA ARG A 515 -2.94 25.39 -16.82
C ARG A 515 -3.13 24.06 -17.55
N MET A 516 -4.31 23.43 -17.41
CA MET A 516 -4.71 22.20 -18.09
C MET A 516 -4.93 22.38 -19.60
N LEU A 517 -5.53 23.49 -20.06
CA LEU A 517 -5.63 23.79 -21.50
C LEU A 517 -4.26 23.96 -22.18
N LYS A 518 -3.21 24.29 -21.42
CA LYS A 518 -1.82 24.33 -21.91
C LYS A 518 -1.14 22.96 -21.92
N LEU A 519 -1.49 22.06 -21.00
CA LEU A 519 -0.99 20.67 -20.95
C LEU A 519 -1.74 19.72 -21.90
N ALA A 520 -3.02 19.99 -22.20
CA ALA A 520 -3.85 19.16 -23.07
C ALA A 520 -3.48 19.25 -24.56
N ILE A 521 -2.64 20.20 -24.97
CA ILE A 521 -2.14 20.30 -26.36
C ILE A 521 -1.11 19.20 -26.68
N ASP A 522 -0.62 18.44 -25.68
CA ASP A 522 0.40 17.39 -25.88
C ASP A 522 -0.10 15.93 -25.65
N ILE A 523 -1.38 15.69 -25.36
CA ILE A 523 -1.90 14.38 -24.89
C ILE A 523 -2.71 13.61 -25.96
N ASP A 524 -2.69 14.01 -27.23
CA ASP A 524 -3.38 13.28 -28.32
C ASP A 524 -2.76 11.89 -28.68
N THR A 525 -1.91 11.31 -27.84
CA THR A 525 -1.17 10.06 -28.14
C THR A 525 -1.39 8.86 -27.22
N LEU A 526 -2.22 8.92 -26.18
CA LEU A 526 -2.41 7.76 -25.29
C LEU A 526 -3.72 7.00 -25.55
N LYS A 527 -3.59 5.77 -26.06
CA LYS A 527 -4.66 4.76 -26.22
C LYS A 527 -5.17 4.27 -24.85
N PRO A 528 -6.44 3.84 -24.76
CA PRO A 528 -7.04 3.37 -23.52
C PRO A 528 -6.37 2.09 -23.00
N ILE A 529 -6.18 2.02 -21.68
CA ILE A 529 -5.72 0.82 -20.96
C ILE A 529 -6.91 -0.15 -20.87
N PRO A 530 -6.85 -1.36 -21.48
CA PRO A 530 -7.89 -2.36 -21.33
C PRO A 530 -7.65 -3.25 -20.11
N THR A 531 -8.76 -3.70 -19.50
CA THR A 531 -8.92 -4.77 -18.50
C THR A 531 -8.65 -4.45 -17.01
N LEU A 532 -9.71 -4.18 -16.26
CA LEU A 532 -9.83 -4.53 -14.83
C LEU A 532 -11.17 -5.28 -14.64
N PRO A 533 -11.17 -6.49 -14.08
CA PRO A 533 -12.39 -7.28 -13.89
C PRO A 533 -13.30 -6.69 -12.78
N THR A 534 -14.46 -7.33 -12.68
CA THR A 534 -15.72 -7.02 -11.98
C THR A 534 -15.62 -6.36 -10.61
N ILE A 535 -16.61 -5.49 -10.31
CA ILE A 535 -16.79 -4.77 -9.04
C ILE A 535 -16.82 -5.76 -7.86
N SER A 536 -15.76 -5.88 -7.07
CA SER A 536 -15.91 -6.30 -5.68
C SER A 536 -16.34 -5.07 -4.89
N ARG A 537 -17.49 -5.14 -4.22
CA ARG A 537 -17.85 -4.17 -3.19
C ARG A 537 -17.08 -4.61 -1.96
N GLY A 538 -15.93 -3.99 -1.67
CA GLY A 538 -15.16 -4.36 -0.49
C GLY A 538 -15.90 -3.99 0.80
N ALA A 539 -15.80 -4.84 1.80
CA ALA A 539 -16.26 -4.59 3.17
C ALA A 539 -15.17 -5.01 4.15
N TRP A 540 -15.04 -4.34 5.30
CA TRP A 540 -14.17 -4.81 6.36
C TRP A 540 -14.69 -6.13 6.94
N SER A 541 -13.79 -6.91 7.53
CA SER A 541 -14.11 -8.15 8.24
C SER A 541 -13.33 -8.25 9.56
N THR A 542 -13.93 -8.85 10.59
CA THR A 542 -13.26 -9.13 11.88
C THR A 542 -12.54 -10.47 11.85
N TRP A 543 -11.25 -10.42 12.18
CA TRP A 543 -10.53 -11.19 13.20
C TRP A 543 -10.94 -12.63 13.59
N VAL A 544 -9.99 -13.54 13.32
CA VAL A 544 -9.66 -14.84 13.97
C VAL A 544 -10.68 -15.98 13.92
N GLU A 545 -11.63 -15.99 13.00
CA GLU A 545 -12.17 -17.26 12.48
C GLU A 545 -12.58 -17.07 11.01
N PRO A 546 -12.21 -17.99 10.10
CA PRO A 546 -12.45 -17.83 8.67
C PRO A 546 -13.96 -17.73 8.38
N PRO A 547 -14.38 -17.04 7.30
CA PRO A 547 -15.73 -17.21 6.80
C PRO A 547 -15.95 -18.71 6.53
N THR A 548 -17.02 -19.28 7.10
CA THR A 548 -17.41 -20.66 6.81
C THR A 548 -17.57 -20.82 5.29
N PRO A 549 -16.99 -21.87 4.70
CA PRO A 549 -17.00 -22.11 3.25
C PRO A 549 -18.41 -22.24 2.66
#